data_AF-A0A340YDD3-F1
#
_entry.id   AF-A0A340YDD3-F1
#
_cell.length_a   1.000
_cell.length_b   1.000
_cell.length_c   1.000
_cell.angle_alpha   90.00
_cell.angle_beta   90.00
_cell.angle_gamma   90.00
#
_symmetry.space_group_name_H-M   'P 1'
#
loop_
_entity.id
_entity.type
_entity.pdbx_description
1 polymer ?
#
loop_
_entity_poly.entity_id
_entity_poly.type
_entity_poly.pdbx_seq_one_letter_code
_entity_poly.pdbx_strand_id
1 'polypeptide(L)'
;MDVSDCYKNALLFSNLGEYGKKSGRSKKWREKLKLPPVSQCSKLRHSIEKDYSSLCDKQPIGRLLFRQFCNTKHDLKRCIEFLDAVAEYEVAADEDRRDCGRLVLDTFFIEESSATPLPEIPAHVVQECRLQLQEDPSKDIFKEGTRIVHDYFSGESFEEYQESSYFSRFLQWKWLERQPVTKNTFRHYRVLGKVRFGE
;
A
#
# COMPACT_ATOMS: atom_id res chain seq x y z
N MET A 1 -12.81 27.59 -38.47
CA MET A 1 -12.46 26.76 -37.30
C MET A 1 -13.75 26.23 -36.73
N ASP A 2 -13.97 24.93 -36.86
CA ASP A 2 -15.26 24.30 -36.62
C ASP A 2 -15.52 24.17 -35.10
N VAL A 3 -16.72 24.52 -34.65
CA VAL A 3 -17.10 24.54 -33.22
C VAL A 3 -16.88 23.16 -32.55
N SER A 4 -16.89 22.09 -33.35
CA SER A 4 -16.57 20.71 -32.95
C SER A 4 -15.16 20.54 -32.36
N ASP A 5 -14.16 21.27 -32.84
CA ASP A 5 -12.78 21.11 -32.37
C ASP A 5 -12.52 21.82 -31.04
N CYS A 6 -13.26 22.88 -30.72
CA CYS A 6 -13.19 23.53 -29.41
C CYS A 6 -13.71 22.61 -28.28
N TYR A 7 -14.76 21.82 -28.53
CA TYR A 7 -15.28 20.88 -27.52
C TYR A 7 -14.35 19.67 -27.29
N LYS A 8 -13.55 19.28 -28.28
CA LYS A 8 -12.57 18.17 -28.18
C LYS A 8 -11.37 18.50 -27.29
N ASN A 9 -11.19 19.75 -26.88
CA ASN A 9 -10.18 20.16 -25.91
C ASN A 9 -10.62 20.02 -24.44
N ALA A 10 -11.80 19.44 -24.18
CA ALA A 10 -12.28 19.08 -22.83
C ALA A 10 -11.34 18.14 -22.04
N LEU A 11 -10.42 17.44 -22.71
CA LEU A 11 -9.41 16.59 -22.07
C LEU A 11 -8.38 17.42 -21.28
N LEU A 12 -7.99 18.59 -21.79
CA LEU A 12 -7.09 19.52 -21.09
C LEU A 12 -7.71 19.94 -19.75
N PHE A 13 -8.99 20.27 -19.75
CA PHE A 13 -9.73 20.62 -18.52
C PHE A 13 -9.91 19.45 -17.54
N SER A 14 -9.94 18.21 -18.04
CA SER A 14 -10.01 17.01 -17.19
C SER A 14 -8.66 16.70 -16.52
N ASN A 15 -7.55 16.99 -17.21
CA ASN A 15 -6.18 16.76 -16.71
C ASN A 15 -5.67 17.89 -15.80
N LEU A 16 -6.10 19.14 -16.03
CA LEU A 16 -5.65 20.31 -15.27
C LEU A 16 -6.39 20.49 -13.93
N GLY A 17 -7.44 19.72 -13.65
CA GLY A 17 -8.21 19.84 -12.40
C GLY A 17 -8.89 21.21 -12.20
N GLU A 18 -8.93 22.04 -13.23
CA GLU A 18 -9.14 23.49 -13.12
C GLU A 18 -10.59 23.95 -13.27
N TYR A 19 -11.56 23.10 -12.90
CA TYR A 19 -12.96 23.52 -12.72
C TYR A 19 -13.57 22.94 -11.44
N GLY A 20 -13.32 23.66 -10.35
CA GLY A 20 -14.00 23.49 -9.06
C GLY A 20 -13.54 22.27 -8.26
N LYS A 21 -13.75 22.33 -6.94
CA LYS A 21 -13.36 21.34 -5.91
C LYS A 21 -13.86 19.88 -6.10
N LYS A 22 -14.29 19.47 -7.29
CA LYS A 22 -14.80 18.12 -7.60
C LYS A 22 -13.88 17.48 -8.64
N SER A 23 -13.06 16.50 -8.22
CA SER A 23 -11.99 15.85 -9.01
C SER A 23 -12.46 15.04 -10.24
N GLY A 24 -13.29 15.59 -11.13
CA GLY A 24 -13.89 14.88 -12.27
C GLY A 24 -14.95 13.83 -11.89
N ARG A 25 -15.14 13.54 -10.60
CA ARG A 25 -16.07 12.52 -10.08
C ARG A 25 -17.53 12.83 -10.42
N SER A 26 -18.32 11.80 -10.70
CA SER A 26 -19.78 11.93 -10.87
C SER A 26 -20.43 12.51 -9.61
N LYS A 27 -21.46 13.35 -9.74
CA LYS A 27 -22.20 13.90 -8.57
C LYS A 27 -22.72 12.80 -7.63
N LYS A 28 -23.04 11.62 -8.17
CA LYS A 28 -23.55 10.44 -7.44
C LYS A 28 -22.49 9.37 -7.15
N TRP A 29 -21.20 9.72 -7.17
CA TRP A 29 -20.12 8.73 -7.00
C TRP A 29 -20.20 7.96 -5.68
N ARG A 30 -20.67 8.59 -4.60
CA ARG A 30 -20.87 7.94 -3.29
C ARG A 30 -21.94 6.86 -3.32
N GLU A 31 -22.99 7.05 -4.11
CA GLU A 31 -24.04 6.04 -4.30
C GLU A 31 -23.49 4.87 -5.13
N LYS A 32 -22.74 5.18 -6.20
CA LYS A 32 -22.13 4.16 -7.08
C LYS A 32 -21.09 3.28 -6.37
N LEU A 33 -20.34 3.84 -5.43
CA LEU A 33 -19.27 3.16 -4.68
C LEU A 33 -19.67 2.92 -3.21
N LYS A 34 -20.97 2.78 -2.94
CA LYS A 34 -21.45 2.49 -1.59
C LYS A 34 -21.00 1.08 -1.19
N LEU A 35 -20.30 0.98 -0.08
CA LEU A 35 -19.85 -0.31 0.45
C LEU A 35 -21.06 -1.18 0.81
N PRO A 36 -21.01 -2.50 0.50
CA PRO A 36 -22.07 -3.42 0.86
C PRO A 36 -22.09 -3.68 2.38
N PRO A 37 -23.21 -4.13 2.97
CA PRO A 37 -23.22 -4.68 4.33
C PRO A 37 -22.24 -5.85 4.48
N VAL A 38 -21.63 -6.01 5.66
CA VAL A 38 -20.65 -7.08 5.94
C VAL A 38 -21.23 -8.48 5.70
N SER A 39 -22.53 -8.67 5.96
CA SER A 39 -23.23 -9.94 5.70
C SER A 39 -23.16 -10.38 4.23
N GLN A 40 -23.14 -9.44 3.27
CA GLN A 40 -23.02 -9.75 1.84
C GLN A 40 -21.60 -10.19 1.45
N CYS A 41 -20.61 -9.93 2.31
CA CYS A 41 -19.22 -10.31 2.10
C CYS A 41 -18.89 -11.71 2.66
N SER A 42 -19.86 -12.41 3.28
CA SER A 42 -19.62 -13.72 3.91
C SER A 42 -19.12 -14.77 2.91
N LYS A 43 -19.75 -14.90 1.74
CA LYS A 43 -19.27 -15.82 0.69
C LYS A 43 -17.84 -15.49 0.25
N LEU A 44 -17.56 -14.19 0.11
CA LEU A 44 -16.24 -13.70 -0.30
C LEU A 44 -15.16 -14.06 0.74
N ARG A 45 -15.47 -13.92 2.03
CA ARG A 45 -14.58 -14.27 3.15
C ARG A 45 -14.10 -15.72 3.10
N HIS A 46 -14.95 -16.65 2.68
CA HIS A 46 -14.60 -18.07 2.58
C HIS A 46 -13.89 -18.41 1.26
N SER A 47 -14.14 -17.65 0.19
CA SER A 47 -13.59 -17.92 -1.15
C SER A 47 -12.23 -17.28 -1.42
N ILE A 48 -11.83 -16.29 -0.62
CA ILE A 48 -10.59 -15.55 -0.83
C ILE A 48 -9.40 -16.36 -0.31
N GLU A 49 -8.34 -16.44 -1.11
CA GLU A 49 -7.09 -17.06 -0.69
C GLU A 49 -6.44 -16.20 0.40
N LYS A 50 -6.06 -16.84 1.50
CA LYS A 50 -5.48 -16.21 2.68
C LYS A 50 -3.95 -16.11 2.54
N ASP A 51 -3.48 -15.43 1.50
CA ASP A 51 -2.04 -15.17 1.28
C ASP A 51 -1.67 -13.77 1.80
N TYR A 52 -0.76 -13.71 2.77
CA TYR A 52 -0.28 -12.46 3.36
C TYR A 52 0.35 -11.53 2.29
N SER A 53 1.23 -12.07 1.43
CA SER A 53 1.92 -11.26 0.42
C SER A 53 0.93 -10.61 -0.55
N SER A 54 -0.08 -11.36 -0.99
CA SER A 54 -1.15 -10.82 -1.83
C SER A 54 -2.01 -9.80 -1.10
N LEU A 55 -2.55 -10.14 0.08
CA LEU A 55 -3.58 -9.32 0.72
C LEU A 55 -3.01 -8.07 1.43
N CYS A 56 -1.85 -8.18 2.05
CA CYS A 56 -1.31 -7.16 2.94
C CYS A 56 -0.11 -6.39 2.37
N ASP A 57 0.46 -6.82 1.25
CA ASP A 57 1.60 -6.15 0.62
C ASP A 57 1.28 -5.69 -0.82
N LYS A 58 1.03 -6.64 -1.74
CA LYS A 58 0.83 -6.35 -3.17
C LYS A 58 -0.42 -5.51 -3.45
N GLN A 59 -1.46 -5.68 -2.66
CA GLN A 59 -2.74 -4.99 -2.87
C GLN A 59 -2.81 -3.68 -2.08
N PRO A 60 -2.88 -2.50 -2.72
CA PRO A 60 -2.72 -1.21 -2.03
C PRO A 60 -3.76 -0.95 -0.92
N ILE A 61 -5.03 -1.29 -1.15
CA ILE A 61 -6.10 -1.11 -0.16
C ILE A 61 -5.92 -2.09 1.01
N GLY A 62 -5.53 -3.32 0.72
CA GLY A 62 -5.29 -4.34 1.73
C GLY A 62 -4.09 -3.99 2.60
N ARG A 63 -2.97 -3.58 1.98
CA ARG A 63 -1.81 -3.01 2.67
C ARG A 63 -2.18 -1.85 3.58
N LEU A 64 -2.94 -0.87 3.07
CA LEU A 64 -3.37 0.27 3.88
C LEU A 64 -4.20 -0.14 5.10
N LEU A 65 -5.16 -1.05 4.92
CA LEU A 65 -6.01 -1.53 6.03
C LEU A 65 -5.24 -2.39 7.03
N PHE A 66 -4.28 -3.19 6.55
CA PHE A 66 -3.38 -3.94 7.42
C PHE A 66 -2.51 -3.00 8.26
N ARG A 67 -1.91 -1.97 7.66
CA ARG A 67 -1.16 -0.94 8.41
C ARG A 67 -2.04 -0.23 9.45
N GLN A 68 -3.29 0.09 9.11
CA GLN A 68 -4.24 0.68 10.06
C GLN A 68 -4.55 -0.26 11.23
N PHE A 69 -4.63 -1.57 11.00
CA PHE A 69 -4.73 -2.57 12.04
C PHE A 69 -3.45 -2.62 12.90
N CYS A 70 -2.27 -2.68 12.29
CA CYS A 70 -0.99 -2.68 13.01
C CYS A 70 -0.83 -1.46 13.91
N ASN A 71 -1.32 -0.28 13.51
CA ASN A 71 -1.27 0.94 14.33
C ASN A 71 -2.06 0.85 15.65
N THR A 72 -2.92 -0.17 15.82
CA THR A 72 -3.66 -0.39 17.06
C THR A 72 -2.85 -1.11 18.14
N LYS A 73 -1.73 -1.74 17.77
CA LYS A 73 -0.85 -2.50 18.67
C LYS A 73 0.56 -1.91 18.62
N HIS A 74 1.14 -1.60 19.77
CA HIS A 74 2.46 -0.94 19.83
C HIS A 74 3.57 -1.76 19.15
N ASP A 75 3.58 -3.09 19.34
CA ASP A 75 4.62 -3.96 18.77
C ASP A 75 4.54 -4.01 17.24
N LEU A 76 3.32 -4.15 16.69
CA LEU A 76 3.09 -4.14 15.25
C LEU A 76 3.38 -2.77 14.63
N LYS A 77 3.03 -1.69 15.32
CA LYS A 77 3.31 -0.32 14.88
C LYS A 77 4.81 -0.09 14.74
N ARG A 78 5.61 -0.55 15.70
CA ARG A 78 7.08 -0.44 15.65
C ARG A 78 7.66 -1.20 14.46
N CYS A 79 7.11 -2.38 14.14
CA CYS A 79 7.50 -3.14 12.94
C CYS A 79 7.18 -2.38 11.64
N ILE A 80 6.01 -1.72 11.57
CA ILE A 80 5.62 -0.89 10.42
C ILE A 80 6.55 0.32 10.27
N GLU A 81 6.92 0.98 11.37
CA GLU A 81 7.86 2.11 11.38
C GLU A 81 9.25 1.69 10.91
N PHE A 82 9.71 0.49 11.29
CA PHE A 82 10.96 -0.08 10.78
C PHE A 82 10.91 -0.27 9.26
N LEU A 83 9.84 -0.88 8.73
CA LEU A 83 9.70 -1.07 7.28
C LEU A 83 9.62 0.26 6.52
N ASP A 84 8.97 1.29 7.08
CA ASP A 84 8.95 2.63 6.48
C ASP A 84 10.35 3.25 6.45
N ALA A 85 11.11 3.14 7.54
CA ALA A 85 12.47 3.67 7.60
C ALA A 85 13.42 2.94 6.63
N VAL A 86 13.26 1.63 6.45
CA VAL A 86 14.00 0.86 5.43
C VAL A 86 13.61 1.29 4.02
N ALA A 87 12.32 1.51 3.75
CA ALA A 87 11.87 1.98 2.45
C ALA A 87 12.42 3.39 2.12
N GLU A 88 12.53 4.27 3.12
CA GLU A 88 13.17 5.59 3.00
C GLU A 88 14.67 5.45 2.71
N TYR A 89 15.36 4.52 3.39
CA TYR A 89 16.76 4.20 3.14
C TYR A 89 17.04 3.71 1.71
N GLU A 90 16.20 2.81 1.17
CA GLU A 90 16.38 2.24 -0.18
C GLU A 90 16.30 3.29 -1.31
N VAL A 91 15.52 4.35 -1.08
CA VAL A 91 15.33 5.47 -2.02
C VAL A 91 16.21 6.68 -1.70
N ALA A 92 16.95 6.66 -0.60
CA ALA A 92 17.87 7.73 -0.23
C ALA A 92 18.99 7.91 -1.27
N ALA A 93 19.39 9.16 -1.47
CA ALA A 93 20.54 9.52 -2.28
C ALA A 93 21.81 8.87 -1.73
N ASP A 94 22.80 8.61 -2.59
CA ASP A 94 24.04 7.94 -2.19
C ASP A 94 24.78 8.69 -1.06
N GLU A 95 24.72 10.03 -1.05
CA GLU A 95 25.34 10.90 -0.07
C GLU A 95 24.72 10.74 1.34
N ASP A 96 23.40 10.65 1.41
CA ASP A 96 22.64 10.58 2.67
C ASP A 96 22.43 9.14 3.17
N ARG A 97 22.68 8.14 2.31
CA ARG A 97 22.32 6.74 2.59
C ARG A 97 23.00 6.21 3.85
N ARG A 98 24.27 6.52 4.08
CA ARG A 98 24.99 6.06 5.26
C ARG A 98 24.36 6.59 6.55
N ASP A 99 24.03 7.87 6.58
CA ASP A 99 23.42 8.51 7.75
C ASP A 99 22.00 8.01 7.97
N CYS A 100 21.23 7.84 6.89
CA CYS A 100 19.90 7.23 6.94
C CYS A 100 19.96 5.81 7.51
N GLY A 101 20.89 4.97 7.03
CA GLY A 101 21.07 3.61 7.55
C GLY A 101 21.50 3.58 9.01
N ARG A 102 22.30 4.57 9.43
CA ARG A 102 22.70 4.71 10.84
C ARG A 102 21.50 5.05 11.72
N LEU A 103 20.64 5.95 11.28
CA LEU A 103 19.39 6.27 11.97
C LEU A 103 18.47 5.05 12.11
N VAL A 104 18.37 4.20 11.08
CA VAL A 104 17.62 2.93 11.15
C VAL A 104 18.22 2.02 12.24
N LEU A 105 19.54 1.83 12.23
CA LEU A 105 20.21 1.00 13.24
C LEU A 105 20.04 1.53 14.66
N ASP A 106 20.16 2.85 14.83
CA ASP A 106 20.13 3.48 16.13
C ASP A 106 18.70 3.53 16.70
N THR A 107 17.69 3.75 15.86
CA THR A 107 16.28 3.83 16.30
C THR A 107 15.69 2.47 16.66
N PHE A 108 16.05 1.43 15.92
CA PHE A 108 15.39 0.13 16.02
C PHE A 108 16.20 -0.94 16.76
N PHE A 109 17.53 -0.82 16.82
CA PHE A 109 18.42 -1.88 17.32
C PHE A 109 19.41 -1.44 18.43
N ILE A 110 19.19 -0.30 19.09
CA ILE A 110 19.91 0.09 20.32
C ILE A 110 19.13 -0.41 21.55
N GLU A 111 19.82 -1.20 22.39
CA GLU A 111 19.27 -1.86 23.59
C GLU A 111 18.68 -0.90 24.64
N GLU A 112 19.14 0.36 24.69
CA GLU A 112 18.65 1.38 25.63
C GLU A 112 17.38 2.11 25.13
N SER A 113 16.93 1.90 23.90
CA SER A 113 15.92 2.76 23.24
C SER A 113 14.48 2.24 23.26
N SER A 114 14.16 1.03 23.72
CA SER A 114 12.80 0.50 23.48
C SER A 114 12.11 -0.18 24.67
N ALA A 115 10.97 0.40 25.06
CA ALA A 115 9.95 -0.25 25.89
C ALA A 115 9.13 -1.33 25.14
N THR A 116 9.30 -1.45 23.81
CA THR A 116 8.69 -2.49 22.97
C THR A 116 9.70 -3.01 21.95
N PRO A 117 10.19 -4.25 22.06
CA PRO A 117 11.17 -4.80 21.12
C PRO A 117 10.53 -5.12 19.76
N LEU A 118 11.32 -5.06 18.69
CA LEU A 118 10.97 -5.71 17.41
C LEU A 118 10.85 -7.25 17.64
N PRO A 119 10.22 -8.00 16.72
CA PRO A 119 10.33 -9.45 16.71
C PRO A 119 11.81 -9.86 16.79
N GLU A 120 12.08 -11.05 17.32
CA GLU A 120 13.43 -11.54 17.66
C GLU A 120 14.33 -11.63 16.41
N ILE A 121 14.87 -10.50 15.96
CA ILE A 121 15.82 -10.39 14.86
C ILE A 121 17.17 -10.86 15.42
N PRO A 122 17.78 -11.91 14.86
CA PRO A 122 19.02 -12.45 15.39
C PRO A 122 20.13 -11.40 15.43
N ALA A 123 20.88 -11.35 16.53
CA ALA A 123 21.95 -10.36 16.72
C ALA A 123 22.99 -10.36 15.59
N HIS A 124 23.25 -11.53 14.97
CA HIS A 124 24.17 -11.63 13.84
C HIS A 124 23.68 -10.87 12.60
N VAL A 125 22.37 -10.81 12.34
CA VAL A 125 21.79 -10.05 11.21
C VAL A 125 22.03 -8.56 11.43
N VAL A 126 21.79 -8.07 12.65
CA VAL A 126 22.02 -6.66 13.00
C VAL A 126 23.51 -6.30 12.89
N GLN A 127 24.39 -7.22 13.32
CA GLN A 127 25.83 -7.01 13.24
C GLN A 127 26.32 -6.97 11.78
N GLU A 128 25.82 -7.85 10.92
CA GLU A 128 26.09 -7.82 9.49
C GLU A 128 25.65 -6.49 8.87
N CYS A 129 24.44 -6.01 9.21
CA CYS A 129 23.97 -4.71 8.74
C CYS A 129 24.91 -3.56 9.14
N ARG A 130 25.44 -3.60 10.37
CA ARG A 130 26.40 -2.58 10.87
C ARG A 130 27.72 -2.61 10.10
N LEU A 131 28.23 -3.81 9.78
CA LEU A 131 29.48 -3.97 9.02
C LEU A 131 29.30 -3.49 7.59
N GLN A 132 28.26 -3.96 6.89
CA GLN A 132 27.99 -3.58 5.51
C GLN A 132 27.76 -2.07 5.37
N LEU A 133 27.07 -1.44 6.32
CA LEU A 133 26.85 0.01 6.27
C LEU A 133 28.16 0.82 6.37
N GLN A 134 29.17 0.29 7.06
CA GLN A 134 30.49 0.92 7.16
C GLN A 134 31.30 0.75 5.88
N GLU A 135 31.31 -0.47 5.32
CA GLU A 135 32.10 -0.81 4.13
C GLU A 135 31.47 -0.27 2.85
N ASP A 136 30.26 -0.70 2.52
CA ASP A 136 29.52 -0.35 1.31
C ASP A 136 28.01 -0.24 1.59
N PRO A 137 27.44 0.98 1.68
CA PRO A 137 26.02 1.20 1.95
C PRO A 137 25.17 0.81 0.74
N SER A 138 25.02 -0.48 0.49
CA SER A 138 24.16 -1.03 -0.55
C SER A 138 22.67 -0.92 -0.16
N LYS A 139 21.77 -0.91 -1.14
CA LYS A 139 20.33 -0.81 -0.87
C LYS A 139 19.75 -2.04 -0.15
N ASP A 140 20.42 -3.17 -0.22
CA ASP A 140 19.92 -4.46 0.25
C ASP A 140 20.35 -4.81 1.70
N ILE A 141 21.04 -3.90 2.40
CA ILE A 141 21.59 -4.16 3.76
C ILE A 141 20.51 -4.68 4.73
N PHE A 142 19.32 -4.07 4.72
CA PHE A 142 18.24 -4.43 5.66
C PHE A 142 17.32 -5.54 5.15
N LYS A 143 17.58 -6.13 3.99
CA LYS A 143 16.69 -7.09 3.32
C LYS A 143 16.34 -8.31 4.19
N GLU A 144 17.31 -8.82 4.93
CA GLU A 144 17.10 -9.95 5.85
C GLU A 144 16.23 -9.55 7.05
N GLY A 145 16.45 -8.36 7.63
CA GLY A 145 15.59 -7.81 8.69
C GLY A 145 14.15 -7.58 8.21
N THR A 146 14.00 -7.03 7.00
CA THR A 146 12.70 -6.86 6.33
C THR A 146 11.99 -8.20 6.12
N ARG A 147 12.72 -9.24 5.70
CA ARG A 147 12.17 -10.60 5.55
C ARG A 147 11.61 -11.13 6.87
N ILE A 148 12.40 -11.05 7.95
CA ILE A 148 11.98 -11.53 9.28
C ILE A 148 10.73 -10.81 9.76
N VAL A 149 10.62 -9.50 9.54
CA VAL A 149 9.43 -8.73 9.92
C VAL A 149 8.20 -9.14 9.10
N HIS A 150 8.35 -9.39 7.80
CA HIS A 150 7.26 -9.91 6.97
C HIS A 150 6.85 -11.33 7.37
N ASP A 151 7.80 -12.19 7.71
CA ASP A 151 7.53 -13.54 8.22
C ASP A 151 6.75 -13.48 9.54
N TYR A 152 7.15 -12.59 10.46
CA TYR A 152 6.43 -12.31 11.70
C TYR A 152 4.99 -11.81 11.44
N PHE A 153 4.82 -10.87 10.50
CA PHE A 153 3.49 -10.40 10.13
C PHE A 153 2.62 -11.48 9.50
N SER A 154 3.20 -12.42 8.76
CA SER A 154 2.47 -13.49 8.07
C SER A 154 1.88 -14.55 9.00
N GLY A 155 2.35 -14.62 10.25
CA GLY A 155 1.87 -15.53 11.28
C GLY A 155 0.63 -14.99 12.02
N GLU A 156 0.69 -15.01 13.35
CA GLU A 156 -0.44 -14.67 14.25
C GLU A 156 -1.03 -13.28 13.95
N SER A 157 -0.19 -12.29 13.66
CA SER A 157 -0.63 -10.93 13.31
C SER A 157 -1.59 -10.91 12.11
N PHE A 158 -1.36 -11.76 11.12
CA PHE A 158 -2.22 -11.86 9.95
C PHE A 158 -3.53 -12.59 10.26
N GLU A 159 -3.51 -13.61 11.13
CA GLU A 159 -4.72 -14.30 11.59
C GLU A 159 -5.64 -13.35 12.37
N GLU A 160 -5.07 -12.59 13.31
CA GLU A 160 -5.81 -11.58 14.06
C GLU A 160 -6.37 -10.48 13.16
N TYR A 161 -5.59 -10.05 12.15
CA TYR A 161 -6.07 -9.11 11.15
C TYR A 161 -7.31 -9.67 10.43
N GLN A 162 -7.30 -10.95 10.02
CA GLN A 162 -8.44 -11.59 9.34
C GLN A 162 -9.72 -11.61 10.20
N GLU A 163 -9.59 -11.68 11.52
CA GLU A 163 -10.72 -11.63 12.45
C GLU A 163 -11.15 -10.19 12.79
N SER A 164 -10.35 -9.19 12.43
CA SER A 164 -10.63 -7.78 12.73
C SER A 164 -11.71 -7.14 11.83
N SER A 165 -12.20 -5.99 12.28
CA SER A 165 -13.09 -5.13 11.48
C SER A 165 -12.39 -4.53 10.25
N TYR A 166 -11.05 -4.41 10.26
CA TYR A 166 -10.26 -3.93 9.13
C TYR A 166 -10.30 -4.91 7.96
N PHE A 167 -10.23 -6.21 8.23
CA PHE A 167 -10.39 -7.22 7.18
C PHE A 167 -11.83 -7.26 6.66
N SER A 168 -12.82 -7.13 7.54
CA SER A 168 -14.22 -6.97 7.10
C SER A 168 -14.40 -5.77 6.16
N ARG A 169 -13.72 -4.65 6.43
CA ARG A 169 -13.68 -3.47 5.54
C ARG A 169 -12.98 -3.78 4.22
N PHE A 170 -11.88 -4.53 4.24
CA PHE A 170 -11.17 -4.95 3.04
C PHE A 170 -12.08 -5.80 2.13
N LEU A 171 -12.85 -6.72 2.71
CA LEU A 171 -13.80 -7.54 1.95
C LEU A 171 -14.91 -6.70 1.30
N GLN A 172 -15.37 -5.63 1.95
CA GLN A 172 -16.33 -4.69 1.32
C GLN A 172 -15.73 -4.01 0.07
N TRP A 173 -14.44 -3.65 0.12
CA TRP A 173 -13.72 -3.12 -1.05
C TRP A 173 -13.54 -4.18 -2.13
N LYS A 174 -13.19 -5.41 -1.76
CA LYS A 174 -13.09 -6.54 -2.71
C LYS A 174 -14.41 -6.88 -3.37
N TRP A 175 -15.51 -6.75 -2.64
CA TRP A 175 -16.83 -6.91 -3.21
C TRP A 175 -17.14 -5.83 -4.26
N LEU A 176 -16.75 -4.57 -4.00
CA LEU A 176 -16.88 -3.48 -4.98
C LEU A 176 -16.02 -3.69 -6.22
N GLU A 177 -14.78 -4.16 -6.04
CA GLU A 177 -13.86 -4.49 -7.13
C GLU A 177 -14.43 -5.58 -8.06
N ARG A 178 -15.18 -6.55 -7.50
CA ARG A 178 -15.81 -7.65 -8.24
C ARG A 178 -17.12 -7.28 -8.94
N GLN A 179 -17.57 -6.01 -8.87
CA GLN A 179 -18.80 -5.61 -9.53
C GLN A 179 -18.66 -5.61 -11.07
N PRO A 180 -19.72 -5.96 -11.81
CA PRO A 180 -19.67 -5.94 -13.27
C PRO A 180 -19.32 -4.57 -13.82
N VAL A 181 -18.33 -4.53 -14.72
CA VAL A 181 -17.96 -3.32 -15.46
C VAL A 181 -18.81 -3.28 -16.74
N THR A 182 -19.46 -2.14 -16.97
CA THR A 182 -20.33 -1.95 -18.15
C THR A 182 -19.97 -0.64 -18.86
N LYS A 183 -20.56 -0.39 -20.04
CA LYS A 183 -20.40 0.89 -20.76
C LYS A 183 -20.74 2.13 -19.92
N ASN A 184 -21.56 1.98 -18.88
CA ASN A 184 -21.98 3.05 -17.98
C ASN A 184 -20.94 3.36 -16.87
N THR A 185 -19.91 2.54 -16.74
CA THR A 185 -18.80 2.75 -15.79
C THR A 185 -17.88 3.87 -16.26
N PHE A 186 -17.70 4.03 -17.57
CA PHE A 186 -16.76 4.97 -18.18
C PHE A 186 -17.44 6.18 -18.81
N ARG A 187 -16.66 7.24 -19.00
CA ARG A 187 -17.01 8.36 -19.88
C ARG A 187 -16.18 8.23 -21.15
N HIS A 188 -16.83 8.37 -22.29
CA HIS A 188 -16.16 8.37 -23.58
C HIS A 188 -15.76 9.80 -23.92
N TYR A 189 -14.53 9.97 -24.39
CA TYR A 189 -13.97 11.25 -24.82
C TYR A 189 -13.63 11.17 -26.32
N ARG A 190 -12.74 12.05 -26.80
CA ARG A 190 -12.28 12.01 -28.19
C ARG A 190 -11.45 10.75 -28.48
N VAL A 191 -11.51 10.32 -29.72
CA VAL A 191 -10.66 9.28 -30.30
C VAL A 191 -9.19 9.71 -30.28
N LEU A 192 -8.29 8.81 -29.86
CA LEU A 192 -6.85 9.06 -29.79
C LEU A 192 -6.07 8.50 -30.99
N GLY A 193 -6.62 7.51 -31.70
CA GLY A 193 -6.01 6.85 -32.85
C GLY A 193 -7.06 6.11 -33.68
N LYS A 194 -6.66 5.38 -34.72
CA LYS A 194 -7.52 4.38 -35.40
C LYS A 194 -6.70 3.14 -35.69
N VAL A 195 -7.23 1.96 -35.37
CA VAL A 195 -6.59 0.65 -35.62
C VAL A 195 -7.53 -0.33 -36.32
N ARG A 196 -7.01 -1.47 -36.78
CA ARG A 196 -7.75 -2.44 -37.64
C ARG A 196 -9.10 -2.91 -37.04
N PHE A 197 -9.23 -2.96 -35.72
CA PHE A 197 -10.45 -3.43 -35.05
C PHE A 197 -11.10 -2.38 -34.15
N GLY A 198 -10.81 -1.09 -34.34
CA GLY A 198 -11.41 -0.04 -33.53
C GLY A 198 -10.81 1.35 -33.72
N GLU A 199 -11.23 2.24 -32.83
CA GLU A 199 -10.57 3.51 -32.53
C GLU A 199 -9.21 3.25 -31.88
#